data_AF-A0A291EVW0-F1
#
_entry.id   AF-A0A291EVW0-F1
#
_cell.length_a   1.000
_cell.length_b   1.000
_cell.length_c   1.000
_cell.angle_alpha   90.00
_cell.angle_beta   90.00
_cell.angle_gamma   90.00
#
_symmetry.space_group_name_H-M   'P 1'
#
loop_
_entity.id
_entity.type
_entity.pdbx_description
1 polymer ?
#
loop_
_entity_poly.entity_id
_entity_poly.type
_entity_poly.pdbx_seq_one_letter_code
_entity_poly.pdbx_strand_id
1 'polypeptide(L)'
;LPTTMMLVALTMKIGAAPTHFWLPEVMQGTTPIISMLVATWQKIAPMILIFSISNHAPSNVTVVLGLLSTFLGGWGGMNQTQLRKIMAFSSIANTGWTLMTVTYELKTSMINFFLYIILTTPMFLAMARTSTKTLQDMTTLWTTSATTSMMLMLLLLSTAGLPPLTGFMPKLLILNELVIQSLTPVAVITAMSSLLTLVFYLRITYLTSLL
;
A
#
# COMPACT_ATOMS: atom_id res chain seq x y z
N LEU A 1 -5.56 -27.07 5.00
CA LEU A 1 -4.48 -27.52 4.08
C LEU A 1 -4.68 -27.04 2.64
N PRO A 2 -5.81 -27.32 1.94
CA PRO A 2 -5.99 -26.80 0.58
C PRO A 2 -6.12 -25.26 0.56
N THR A 3 -6.88 -24.69 1.51
CA THR A 3 -7.09 -23.25 1.64
C THR A 3 -5.82 -22.49 2.03
N THR A 4 -4.94 -23.09 2.84
CA THR A 4 -3.63 -22.52 3.19
C THR A 4 -2.69 -22.46 1.99
N MET A 5 -2.63 -23.53 1.20
CA MET A 5 -1.78 -23.57 -0.01
C MET A 5 -2.28 -22.56 -1.06
N MET A 6 -3.61 -22.46 -1.22
CA MET A 6 -4.22 -21.45 -2.09
C MET A 6 -3.91 -20.03 -1.61
N LEU A 7 -4.02 -19.75 -0.31
CA LEU A 7 -3.69 -18.44 0.26
C LEU A 7 -2.24 -18.06 -0.01
N VAL A 8 -1.29 -18.97 0.20
CA VAL A 8 0.15 -18.74 -0.06
C VAL A 8 0.42 -18.51 -1.55
N ALA A 9 -0.26 -19.23 -2.44
CA ALA A 9 -0.14 -19.00 -3.88
C ALA A 9 -0.69 -17.62 -4.30
N LEU A 10 -1.81 -17.19 -3.70
CA LEU A 10 -2.40 -15.88 -3.97
C LEU A 10 -1.57 -14.73 -3.39
N THR A 11 -0.94 -14.93 -2.23
CA THR A 11 -0.05 -13.90 -1.64
C THR A 11 1.19 -13.66 -2.50
N MET A 12 1.74 -14.72 -3.14
CA MET A 12 2.78 -14.57 -4.16
C MET A 12 2.32 -13.68 -5.33
N LYS A 13 1.12 -13.91 -5.87
CA LYS A 13 0.56 -13.11 -6.99
C LYS A 13 0.31 -11.65 -6.62
N ILE A 14 -0.09 -11.36 -5.39
CA ILE A 14 -0.38 -10.00 -4.91
C ILE A 14 0.89 -9.24 -4.50
N GLY A 15 1.99 -9.98 -4.29
CA GLY A 15 3.26 -9.46 -3.83
C GLY A 15 3.27 -9.15 -2.33
N ALA A 16 2.49 -9.87 -1.52
CA ALA A 16 2.59 -9.74 -0.06
C ALA A 16 3.86 -10.44 0.46
N ALA A 17 4.32 -10.07 1.66
CA ALA A 17 5.45 -10.76 2.28
C ALA A 17 5.08 -12.21 2.66
N PRO A 18 6.02 -13.18 2.60
CA PRO A 18 7.46 -13.02 2.32
C PRO A 18 7.82 -12.95 0.83
N THR A 19 6.87 -13.22 -0.06
CA THR A 19 7.06 -13.34 -1.50
C THR A 19 7.12 -12.00 -2.26
N HIS A 20 7.22 -10.90 -1.55
CA HIS A 20 7.19 -9.53 -2.07
C HIS A 20 8.36 -9.11 -2.97
N PHE A 21 9.49 -9.83 -2.98
CA PHE A 21 10.75 -9.39 -3.61
C PHE A 21 10.64 -9.06 -5.10
N TRP A 22 9.78 -9.76 -5.84
CA TRP A 22 9.61 -9.52 -7.28
C TRP A 22 8.96 -8.17 -7.59
N LEU A 23 8.09 -7.66 -6.71
CA LEU A 23 7.22 -6.53 -7.01
C LEU A 23 8.02 -5.21 -7.13
N PRO A 24 8.93 -4.84 -6.20
CA PRO A 24 9.77 -3.66 -6.36
C PRO A 24 10.67 -3.67 -7.60
N GLU A 25 11.22 -4.83 -7.97
CA GLU A 25 12.12 -4.96 -9.12
C GLU A 25 11.36 -4.81 -10.44
N VAL A 26 10.22 -5.49 -10.58
CA VAL A 26 9.38 -5.41 -11.78
C VAL A 26 8.82 -4.00 -11.97
N MET A 27 8.36 -3.34 -10.90
CA MET A 27 7.88 -1.96 -10.99
C MET A 27 9.00 -0.98 -11.33
N GLN A 28 10.24 -1.22 -10.88
CA GLN A 28 11.35 -0.36 -11.24
C GLN A 28 11.74 -0.49 -12.73
N GLY A 29 11.75 -1.71 -13.26
CA GLY A 29 12.16 -2.02 -14.64
C GLY A 29 11.13 -1.65 -15.72
N THR A 30 9.93 -1.22 -15.34
CA THR A 30 8.84 -0.90 -16.27
C THR A 30 8.49 0.58 -16.29
N THR A 31 7.68 1.00 -17.28
CA THR A 31 7.19 2.38 -17.39
C THR A 31 6.17 2.69 -16.27
N PRO A 32 5.98 3.97 -15.89
CA PRO A 32 5.04 4.34 -14.81
C PRO A 32 3.61 3.83 -15.08
N ILE A 33 3.16 3.83 -16.34
CA ILE A 33 1.85 3.32 -16.75
C ILE A 33 1.74 1.80 -16.53
N ILE A 34 2.77 1.03 -16.89
CA ILE A 34 2.77 -0.42 -16.65
C ILE A 34 2.84 -0.70 -15.15
N SER A 35 3.66 0.05 -14.41
CA SER A 35 3.74 -0.09 -12.95
C SER A 35 2.41 0.22 -12.25
N MET A 36 1.61 1.15 -12.78
CA MET A 36 0.25 1.42 -12.33
C MET A 36 -0.66 0.20 -12.55
N LEU A 37 -0.63 -0.40 -13.74
CA LEU A 37 -1.42 -1.59 -14.06
C LEU A 37 -1.05 -2.79 -13.17
N VAL A 38 0.24 -2.97 -12.88
CA VAL A 38 0.73 -4.01 -11.96
C VAL A 38 0.25 -3.76 -10.53
N ALA A 39 0.30 -2.51 -10.06
CA ALA A 39 -0.11 -2.16 -8.70
C ALA A 39 -1.63 -2.19 -8.48
N THR A 40 -2.42 -2.01 -9.54
CA THR A 40 -3.89 -1.89 -9.45
C THR A 40 -4.59 -3.07 -10.12
N TRP A 41 -4.63 -3.08 -11.45
CA TRP A 41 -5.38 -4.03 -12.26
C TRP A 41 -5.01 -5.49 -11.98
N GLN A 42 -3.71 -5.79 -11.91
CA GLN A 42 -3.23 -7.16 -11.67
C GLN A 42 -3.54 -7.66 -10.24
N LYS A 43 -3.79 -6.76 -9.28
CA LYS A 43 -4.16 -7.14 -7.91
C LYS A 43 -5.65 -7.46 -7.75
N ILE A 44 -6.51 -7.01 -8.68
CA ILE A 44 -7.98 -7.17 -8.57
C ILE A 44 -8.38 -8.65 -8.57
N ALA A 45 -7.96 -9.41 -9.58
CA ALA A 45 -8.37 -10.81 -9.71
C ALA A 45 -7.90 -11.69 -8.53
N PRO A 46 -6.62 -11.64 -8.11
CA PRO A 46 -6.18 -12.36 -6.91
C PRO A 46 -6.91 -11.92 -5.63
N MET A 47 -7.22 -10.63 -5.47
CA MET A 47 -7.95 -10.16 -4.28
C MET A 47 -9.39 -10.65 -4.24
N ILE A 48 -10.08 -10.70 -5.38
CA ILE A 48 -11.44 -11.28 -5.45
C ILE A 48 -11.42 -12.75 -5.01
N LEU A 49 -10.38 -13.50 -5.40
CA LEU A 49 -10.23 -14.90 -4.96
C LEU A 49 -9.93 -15.01 -3.47
N ILE A 50 -9.14 -14.11 -2.89
CA ILE A 50 -8.93 -14.06 -1.44
C ILE A 50 -10.24 -13.74 -0.71
N PHE A 51 -11.03 -12.81 -1.25
CA PHE A 51 -12.32 -12.43 -0.67
C PHE A 51 -13.34 -13.58 -0.73
N SER A 52 -13.36 -14.38 -1.80
CA SER A 52 -14.28 -15.52 -1.90
C SER A 52 -13.94 -16.66 -0.95
N ILE A 53 -12.66 -16.84 -0.59
CA ILE A 53 -12.22 -17.86 0.38
C ILE A 53 -12.10 -17.35 1.82
N SER A 54 -12.44 -16.08 2.08
CA SER A 54 -12.29 -15.41 3.38
C SER A 54 -12.83 -16.22 4.56
N ASN A 55 -14.05 -16.76 4.43
CA ASN A 55 -14.70 -17.57 5.47
C ASN A 55 -13.99 -18.89 5.79
N HIS A 56 -13.15 -19.40 4.88
CA HIS A 56 -12.44 -20.67 5.00
C HIS A 56 -10.92 -20.51 5.15
N ALA A 57 -10.43 -19.28 5.09
CA ALA A 57 -9.02 -18.97 5.26
C ALA A 57 -8.66 -18.95 6.76
N PRO A 58 -7.53 -19.55 7.16
CA PRO A 58 -7.12 -19.51 8.56
C PRO A 58 -6.67 -18.10 8.95
N SER A 59 -7.40 -17.50 9.88
CA SER A 59 -7.16 -16.14 10.39
C SER A 59 -5.76 -15.91 10.94
N ASN A 60 -5.17 -16.90 11.60
CA ASN A 60 -3.80 -16.79 12.12
C ASN A 60 -2.78 -16.57 10.99
N VAL A 61 -2.95 -17.23 9.84
CA VAL A 61 -2.03 -17.11 8.71
C VAL A 61 -2.19 -15.76 8.02
N THR A 62 -3.42 -15.29 7.82
CA THR A 62 -3.68 -13.99 7.19
C THR A 62 -3.16 -12.83 8.02
N VAL A 63 -3.32 -12.89 9.35
CA VAL A 63 -2.77 -11.89 10.28
C VAL A 63 -1.25 -11.88 10.25
N VAL A 64 -0.59 -13.05 10.29
CA VAL A 64 0.89 -13.12 10.24
C VAL A 64 1.43 -12.59 8.91
N LEU A 65 0.84 -12.99 7.78
CA LEU A 65 1.23 -12.48 6.45
C LEU A 65 1.00 -10.97 6.36
N GLY A 66 -0.12 -10.49 6.91
CA GLY A 66 -0.42 -9.08 7.05
C GLY A 66 0.68 -8.33 7.79
N LEU A 67 1.00 -8.76 9.01
CA LEU A 67 2.01 -8.13 9.89
C LEU A 67 3.38 -8.06 9.23
N LEU A 68 3.81 -9.17 8.62
CA LEU A 68 5.09 -9.21 7.90
C LEU A 68 5.10 -8.21 6.74
N SER A 69 4.00 -8.10 5.99
CA SER A 69 3.93 -7.20 4.84
C SER A 69 3.83 -5.73 5.23
N THR A 70 3.17 -5.35 6.33
CA THR A 70 3.18 -3.96 6.81
C THR A 70 4.57 -3.57 7.32
N PHE A 71 5.24 -4.47 8.05
CA PHE A 71 6.58 -4.21 8.58
C PHE A 71 7.63 -4.10 7.46
N LEU A 72 7.69 -5.09 6.55
CA LEU A 72 8.64 -5.10 5.43
C LEU A 72 8.32 -4.01 4.41
N GLY A 73 7.05 -3.70 4.17
CA GLY A 73 6.63 -2.57 3.35
C GLY A 73 7.10 -1.22 3.91
N GLY A 74 6.95 -1.02 5.22
CA GLY A 74 7.43 0.19 5.91
C GLY A 74 8.95 0.32 5.83
N TRP A 75 9.68 -0.71 6.27
CA TRP A 75 11.14 -0.69 6.32
C TRP A 75 11.77 -0.60 4.93
N GLY A 76 11.27 -1.39 3.98
CA GLY A 76 11.77 -1.45 2.61
C GLY A 76 11.59 -0.13 1.85
N GLY A 77 10.51 0.61 2.13
CA GLY A 77 10.23 1.90 1.49
C GLY A 77 11.12 3.05 1.97
N MET A 78 11.55 3.05 3.23
CA MET A 78 12.30 4.17 3.83
C MET A 78 13.62 4.47 3.11
N ASN A 79 14.35 3.43 2.70
CA ASN A 79 15.68 3.57 2.13
C ASN A 79 15.70 3.60 0.58
N GLN A 80 14.55 3.81 -0.07
CA GLN A 80 14.49 3.88 -1.52
C GLN A 80 14.53 5.33 -2.01
N THR A 81 15.28 5.56 -3.10
CA THR A 81 15.33 6.84 -3.82
C THR A 81 14.51 6.83 -5.10
N GLN A 82 14.16 5.64 -5.58
CA GLN A 82 13.38 5.44 -6.79
C GLN A 82 11.89 5.41 -6.44
N LEU A 83 11.11 6.31 -7.04
CA LEU A 83 9.70 6.50 -6.71
C LEU A 83 8.88 5.23 -6.96
N ARG A 84 9.18 4.50 -8.03
CA ARG A 84 8.46 3.26 -8.36
C ARG A 84 8.69 2.16 -7.33
N LYS A 85 9.90 2.08 -6.73
CA LYS A 85 10.17 1.17 -5.61
C LYS A 85 9.46 1.62 -4.33
N ILE A 86 9.40 2.92 -4.06
CA ILE A 86 8.64 3.43 -2.91
C ILE A 86 7.15 3.06 -3.06
N MET A 87 6.58 3.24 -4.25
CA MET A 87 5.19 2.87 -4.55
C MET A 87 4.95 1.36 -4.54
N ALA A 88 5.96 0.56 -4.87
CA ALA A 88 5.90 -0.90 -4.70
C ALA A 88 5.76 -1.26 -3.21
N PHE A 89 6.62 -0.70 -2.35
CA PHE A 89 6.60 -0.94 -0.92
C PHE A 89 5.33 -0.42 -0.23
N SER A 90 4.78 0.71 -0.68
CA SER A 90 3.47 1.15 -0.19
C SER A 90 2.35 0.19 -0.58
N SER A 91 2.41 -0.39 -1.78
CA SER A 91 1.46 -1.42 -2.20
C SER A 91 1.54 -2.67 -1.33
N ILE A 92 2.74 -3.06 -0.91
CA ILE A 92 2.99 -4.22 -0.04
C ILE A 92 2.40 -3.94 1.34
N ALA A 93 2.69 -2.75 1.90
CA ALA A 93 2.14 -2.34 3.19
C ALA A 93 0.61 -2.28 3.17
N ASN A 94 0.01 -1.70 2.13
CA ASN A 94 -1.45 -1.61 2.04
C ASN A 94 -2.11 -2.99 1.88
N THR A 95 -1.49 -3.90 1.11
CA THR A 95 -1.99 -5.28 1.05
C THR A 95 -1.90 -5.98 2.40
N GLY A 96 -0.94 -5.61 3.24
CA GLY A 96 -0.88 -6.10 4.62
C GLY A 96 -2.06 -5.69 5.47
N TRP A 97 -2.43 -4.41 5.39
CA TRP A 97 -3.65 -3.90 6.02
C TRP A 97 -4.90 -4.65 5.56
N THR A 98 -5.02 -4.92 4.25
CA THR A 98 -6.16 -5.72 3.74
C THR A 98 -6.15 -7.14 4.28
N LEU A 99 -5.02 -7.84 4.25
CA LEU A 99 -4.95 -9.26 4.63
C LEU A 99 -5.28 -9.50 6.11
N MET A 100 -4.93 -8.56 7.00
CA MET A 100 -5.23 -8.70 8.43
C MET A 100 -6.73 -8.79 8.74
N THR A 101 -7.58 -8.10 7.96
CA THR A 101 -9.02 -8.02 8.26
C THR A 101 -9.90 -8.87 7.36
N VAL A 102 -9.37 -9.43 6.25
CA VAL A 102 -10.13 -10.27 5.31
C VAL A 102 -10.96 -11.34 6.02
N THR A 103 -10.42 -11.98 7.06
CA THR A 103 -11.07 -13.09 7.78
C THR A 103 -12.03 -12.65 8.87
N TYR A 104 -11.93 -11.40 9.34
CA TYR A 104 -12.79 -10.88 10.42
C TYR A 104 -13.96 -10.08 9.86
N GLU A 105 -13.66 -9.17 8.92
CA GLU A 105 -14.65 -8.34 8.28
C GLU A 105 -14.26 -8.05 6.83
N LEU A 106 -14.93 -8.74 5.92
CA LEU A 106 -14.68 -8.61 4.48
C LEU A 106 -14.88 -7.16 3.99
N LYS A 107 -15.88 -6.46 4.51
CA LYS A 107 -16.27 -5.13 4.04
C LYS A 107 -15.16 -4.10 4.25
N THR A 108 -14.54 -4.05 5.42
CA THR A 108 -13.42 -3.13 5.69
C THR A 108 -12.19 -3.46 4.84
N SER A 109 -11.90 -4.75 4.63
CA SER A 109 -10.82 -5.17 3.74
C SER A 109 -11.04 -4.71 2.28
N MET A 110 -12.29 -4.79 1.78
CA MET A 110 -12.66 -4.28 0.45
C MET A 110 -12.54 -2.77 0.36
N ILE A 111 -13.02 -2.03 1.37
CA ILE A 111 -12.92 -0.56 1.42
C ILE A 111 -11.45 -0.14 1.32
N ASN A 112 -10.55 -0.76 2.10
CA ASN A 112 -9.13 -0.44 2.05
C ASN A 112 -8.49 -0.73 0.68
N PHE A 113 -8.84 -1.86 0.06
CA PHE A 113 -8.32 -2.23 -1.26
C PHE A 113 -8.75 -1.24 -2.35
N PHE A 114 -10.05 -0.92 -2.43
CA PHE A 114 -10.56 -0.02 -3.46
C PHE A 114 -10.10 1.43 -3.25
N LEU A 115 -10.06 1.92 -2.00
CA LEU A 115 -9.52 3.24 -1.69
C LEU A 115 -8.07 3.37 -2.14
N TYR A 116 -7.25 2.33 -1.93
CA TYR A 116 -5.87 2.33 -2.39
C TYR A 116 -5.76 2.43 -3.92
N ILE A 117 -6.60 1.72 -4.68
CA ILE A 117 -6.62 1.85 -6.15
C ILE A 117 -6.99 3.29 -6.56
N ILE A 118 -8.01 3.87 -5.93
CA ILE A 118 -8.47 5.24 -6.22
C ILE A 118 -7.36 6.27 -5.93
N LEU A 119 -6.59 6.09 -4.86
CA LEU A 119 -5.51 7.01 -4.48
C LEU A 119 -4.25 6.84 -5.34
N THR A 120 -3.92 5.62 -5.74
CA THR A 120 -2.65 5.35 -6.45
C THR A 120 -2.73 5.58 -7.96
N THR A 121 -3.89 5.41 -8.58
CA THR A 121 -4.09 5.69 -10.01
C THR A 121 -3.72 7.13 -10.43
N PRO A 122 -4.23 8.21 -9.78
CA PRO A 122 -3.83 9.57 -10.12
C PRO A 122 -2.36 9.85 -9.78
N MET A 123 -1.80 9.18 -8.76
CA MET A 123 -0.40 9.34 -8.39
C MET A 123 0.55 8.83 -9.48
N PHE A 124 0.31 7.63 -10.02
CA PHE A 124 1.09 7.11 -11.15
C PHE A 124 0.88 7.93 -12.44
N LEU A 125 -0.33 8.43 -12.68
CA LEU A 125 -0.61 9.27 -13.83
C LEU A 125 0.14 10.61 -13.75
N ALA A 126 0.21 11.21 -12.55
CA ALA A 126 0.99 12.42 -12.31
C ALA A 126 2.50 12.16 -12.53
N MET A 127 3.02 11.04 -12.04
CA MET A 127 4.41 10.62 -12.31
C MET A 127 4.68 10.40 -13.81
N ALA A 128 3.72 9.81 -14.53
CA ALA A 128 3.85 9.58 -15.98
C ALA A 128 3.86 10.89 -16.79
N ARG A 129 2.99 11.85 -16.44
CA ARG A 129 2.91 13.15 -17.11
C ARG A 129 4.15 14.01 -16.91
N THR A 130 4.73 13.95 -15.72
CA THR A 130 5.90 14.76 -15.34
C THR A 130 7.23 14.03 -15.55
N SER A 131 7.18 12.77 -16.02
CA SER A 131 8.32 11.89 -16.23
C SER A 131 9.22 11.68 -15.00
N THR A 132 8.68 11.86 -13.79
CA THR A 132 9.42 11.76 -12.53
C THR A 132 9.72 10.30 -12.17
N LYS A 133 11.00 9.98 -12.00
CA LYS A 133 11.48 8.61 -11.68
C LYS A 133 12.14 8.55 -10.31
N THR A 134 12.82 9.62 -9.91
CA THR A 134 13.60 9.70 -8.68
C THR A 134 13.04 10.75 -7.72
N LEU A 135 13.46 10.67 -6.46
CA LEU A 135 13.18 11.70 -5.47
C LEU A 135 13.76 13.08 -5.83
N GLN A 136 14.82 13.14 -6.64
CA GLN A 136 15.39 14.42 -7.07
C GLN A 136 14.50 15.09 -8.10
N ASP A 137 13.91 14.34 -9.02
CA ASP A 137 12.98 14.89 -10.02
C ASP A 137 11.76 15.55 -9.35
N MET A 138 11.39 15.08 -8.15
CA MET A 138 10.28 15.63 -7.37
C MET A 138 10.51 17.07 -6.90
N THR A 139 11.76 17.52 -6.73
CA THR A 139 12.02 18.92 -6.30
C THR A 139 11.67 19.92 -7.38
N THR A 140 11.80 19.53 -8.66
CA THR A 140 11.48 20.41 -9.80
C THR A 140 10.01 20.38 -10.21
N LEU A 141 9.16 19.62 -9.52
CA LEU A 141 7.74 19.51 -9.87
C LEU A 141 6.96 20.80 -9.65
N TRP A 142 7.32 21.56 -8.62
CA TRP A 142 6.64 22.81 -8.33
C TRP A 142 6.85 23.84 -9.45
N THR A 143 8.05 23.91 -9.98
CA THR A 143 8.43 24.86 -11.04
C THR A 143 7.85 24.49 -12.40
N THR A 144 7.65 23.19 -12.67
CA THR A 144 7.05 22.71 -13.92
C THR A 144 5.53 22.81 -13.93
N SER A 145 4.85 22.39 -12.86
CA SER A 145 3.39 22.51 -12.75
C SER A 145 2.88 22.46 -11.31
N ALA A 146 2.68 23.64 -10.72
CA ALA A 146 2.18 23.82 -9.35
C ALA A 146 0.83 23.13 -9.07
N THR A 147 -0.05 23.00 -10.06
CA THR A 147 -1.33 22.28 -9.88
C THR A 147 -1.10 20.79 -9.66
N THR A 148 -0.16 20.18 -10.39
CA THR A 148 0.15 18.76 -10.26
C THR A 148 0.91 18.44 -8.97
N SER A 149 1.78 19.34 -8.50
CA SER A 149 2.51 19.16 -7.25
C SER A 149 1.56 19.20 -6.04
N MET A 150 0.62 20.14 -6.02
CA MET A 150 -0.40 20.23 -4.96
C MET A 150 -1.31 19.00 -4.92
N MET A 151 -1.76 18.52 -6.09
CA MET A 151 -2.55 17.30 -6.18
C MET A 151 -1.76 16.07 -5.71
N LEU A 152 -0.49 15.93 -6.14
CA LEU A 152 0.37 14.82 -5.73
C LEU A 152 0.64 14.84 -4.22
N MET A 153 0.86 16.03 -3.63
CA MET A 153 1.05 16.20 -2.18
C MET A 153 -0.17 15.69 -1.40
N LEU A 154 -1.40 16.10 -1.79
CA LEU A 154 -2.62 15.63 -1.14
C LEU A 154 -2.82 14.11 -1.29
N LEU A 155 -2.43 13.54 -2.43
CA LEU A 155 -2.48 12.09 -2.66
C LEU A 155 -1.45 11.32 -1.80
N LEU A 156 -0.25 11.86 -1.64
CA LEU A 156 0.79 11.26 -0.78
C LEU A 156 0.39 11.31 0.70
N LEU A 157 -0.13 12.45 1.17
CA LEU A 157 -0.60 12.60 2.54
C LEU A 157 -1.84 11.72 2.84
N SER A 158 -2.72 11.55 1.85
CA SER A 158 -3.88 10.67 2.02
C SER A 158 -3.48 9.20 2.07
N THR A 159 -2.56 8.75 1.21
CA THR A 159 -2.02 7.37 1.27
C THR A 159 -1.20 7.11 2.54
N ALA A 160 -0.54 8.13 3.11
CA ALA A 160 0.08 8.04 4.43
C ALA A 160 -0.94 7.81 5.56
N GLY A 161 -2.19 8.23 5.38
CA GLY A 161 -3.28 8.03 6.33
C GLY A 161 -3.28 9.08 7.45
N LEU A 162 -3.19 10.36 7.11
CA LEU A 162 -3.32 11.45 8.08
C LEU A 162 -4.80 11.77 8.38
N PRO A 163 -5.13 12.18 9.63
CA PRO A 163 -6.51 12.27 10.13
C PRO A 163 -7.51 13.26 9.49
N PRO A 164 -7.16 14.18 8.56
CA PRO A 164 -8.17 14.89 7.75
C PRO A 164 -8.47 14.24 6.38
N LEU A 165 -7.72 13.21 5.98
CA LEU A 165 -7.77 12.67 4.61
C LEU A 165 -8.41 11.28 4.56
N THR A 166 -8.97 10.94 3.40
CA THR A 166 -9.75 9.71 3.18
C THR A 166 -8.98 8.42 3.43
N GLY A 167 -7.65 8.41 3.23
CA GLY A 167 -6.84 7.22 3.48
C GLY A 167 -6.59 6.90 4.95
N PHE A 168 -6.98 7.77 5.89
CA PHE A 168 -6.99 7.43 7.31
C PHE A 168 -8.18 6.55 7.70
N MET A 169 -9.34 6.77 7.06
CA MET A 169 -10.58 6.03 7.32
C MET A 169 -10.39 4.50 7.31
N PRO A 170 -9.81 3.86 6.27
CA PRO A 170 -9.66 2.40 6.26
C PRO A 170 -8.72 1.89 7.35
N LYS A 171 -7.64 2.63 7.67
CA LYS A 171 -6.71 2.22 8.74
C LYS A 171 -7.39 2.25 10.10
N LEU A 172 -8.18 3.28 10.37
CA LEU A 172 -8.93 3.39 11.62
C LEU A 172 -9.98 2.28 11.74
N LEU A 173 -10.72 2.00 10.66
CA LEU A 173 -11.70 0.91 10.66
C LEU A 173 -11.04 -0.45 10.93
N ILE A 174 -9.90 -0.72 10.29
CA ILE A 174 -9.15 -1.96 10.51
C ILE A 174 -8.66 -2.07 11.96
N LEU A 175 -8.16 -0.98 12.54
CA LEU A 175 -7.72 -0.98 13.95
C LEU A 175 -8.90 -1.24 14.90
N ASN A 176 -10.07 -0.65 14.64
CA ASN A 176 -11.27 -0.90 15.44
C ASN A 176 -11.69 -2.37 15.38
N GLU A 177 -11.73 -2.98 14.20
CA GLU A 177 -12.05 -4.40 14.05
C GLU A 177 -11.06 -5.30 14.79
N LEU A 178 -9.76 -5.02 14.71
CA LEU A 178 -8.75 -5.80 15.44
C LEU A 178 -8.95 -5.70 16.96
N VAL A 179 -9.35 -4.54 17.48
CA VAL A 179 -9.64 -4.36 18.91
C VAL A 179 -10.93 -5.11 19.31
N ILE A 180 -11.98 -5.05 18.49
CA ILE A 180 -13.24 -5.79 18.72
C ILE A 180 -12.99 -7.30 18.79
N GLN A 181 -12.08 -7.81 17.95
CA GLN A 181 -11.69 -9.22 17.93
C GLN A 181 -10.66 -9.61 19.00
N SER A 182 -10.41 -8.75 20.00
CA SER A 182 -9.44 -8.95 21.09
C SER A 182 -7.96 -9.06 20.68
N LEU A 183 -7.61 -8.66 19.46
CA LEU A 183 -6.25 -8.66 18.91
C LEU A 183 -5.53 -7.32 19.15
N THR A 184 -5.63 -6.80 20.38
CA THR A 184 -5.05 -5.50 20.74
C THR A 184 -3.53 -5.43 20.53
N PRO A 185 -2.71 -6.48 20.80
CA PRO A 185 -1.27 -6.39 20.56
C PRO A 185 -0.93 -6.27 19.07
N VAL A 186 -1.69 -6.98 18.21
CA VAL A 186 -1.55 -6.90 16.75
C VAL A 186 -1.87 -5.48 16.30
N ALA A 187 -2.97 -4.90 16.76
CA ALA A 187 -3.37 -3.53 16.42
C ALA A 187 -2.30 -2.48 16.79
N VAL A 188 -1.63 -2.65 17.94
CA VAL A 188 -0.55 -1.75 18.36
C VAL A 188 0.66 -1.88 17.44
N ILE A 189 1.08 -3.10 17.12
CA ILE A 189 2.23 -3.35 16.24
C ILE A 189 1.96 -2.80 14.83
N THR A 190 0.75 -2.98 14.32
CA THR A 190 0.37 -2.49 12.98
C THR A 190 0.33 -0.98 12.93
N ALA A 191 -0.24 -0.33 13.96
CA ALA A 191 -0.21 1.11 14.11
C ALA A 191 1.23 1.64 14.11
N MET A 192 2.14 1.05 14.89
CA MET A 192 3.56 1.44 14.90
C MET A 192 4.24 1.24 13.54
N SER A 193 3.96 0.13 12.85
CA SER A 193 4.50 -0.12 11.50
C SER A 193 4.01 0.90 10.47
N SER A 194 2.79 1.44 10.63
CA SER A 194 2.27 2.48 9.73
C SER A 194 3.02 3.80 9.84
N LEU A 195 3.61 4.10 10.99
CA LEU A 195 4.43 5.30 11.16
C LEU A 195 5.68 5.25 10.26
N LEU A 196 6.25 4.05 10.03
CA LEU A 196 7.36 3.89 9.07
C LEU A 196 6.92 4.27 7.65
N THR A 197 5.69 3.89 7.26
CA THR A 197 5.17 4.27 5.94
C THR A 197 4.96 5.78 5.83
N LEU A 198 4.52 6.41 6.91
CA LEU A 198 4.31 7.84 6.99
C LEU A 198 5.62 8.62 6.80
N VAL A 199 6.74 8.16 7.36
CA VAL A 199 8.05 8.83 7.24
C VAL A 199 8.48 9.01 5.78
N PHE A 200 8.42 7.95 4.95
CA PHE A 200 8.86 8.10 3.56
C PHE A 200 7.87 8.92 2.72
N TYR A 201 6.57 8.90 3.04
CA TYR A 201 5.59 9.75 2.37
C TYR A 201 5.83 11.22 2.70
N LEU A 202 6.09 11.56 3.97
CA LEU A 202 6.43 12.92 4.38
C LEU A 202 7.72 13.41 3.70
N ARG A 203 8.71 12.53 3.53
CA ARG A 203 9.94 12.84 2.79
C ARG A 203 9.63 13.23 1.34
N ILE A 204 8.76 12.49 0.65
CA ILE A 204 8.38 12.83 -0.74
C ILE A 204 7.64 14.16 -0.77
N THR A 205 6.65 14.36 0.12
CA THR A 205 5.86 15.60 0.14
C THR A 205 6.72 16.83 0.40
N TYR A 206 7.70 16.70 1.30
CA TYR A 206 8.66 17.75 1.57
C TYR A 206 9.45 18.12 0.31
N LEU A 207 9.98 17.12 -0.40
CA LEU A 207 10.71 17.35 -1.65
C LEU A 207 9.84 17.97 -2.74
N THR A 208 8.56 17.62 -2.82
CA THR A 208 7.64 18.25 -3.81
C THR A 208 7.27 19.70 -3.49
N SER A 209 7.40 20.11 -2.22
CA SER A 209 7.15 21.47 -1.77
C SER A 209 8.38 22.37 -1.84
N LEU A 210 9.57 21.77 -1.92
CA LEU A 210 10.80 22.52 -2.15
C LEU A 210 10.80 23.05 -3.59
N LEU A 211 11.17 24.32 -3.71
CA LEU A 211 11.28 25.06 -4.97
C LEU A 211 12.44 24.56 -5.83
#